data_AF-A0A448XET8-F1
#
_entry.id   AF-A0A448XET8-F1
#
_cell.length_a   1.000
_cell.length_b   1.000
_cell.length_c   1.000
_cell.angle_alpha   90.00
_cell.angle_beta   90.00
_cell.angle_gamma   90.00
#
_symmetry.space_group_name_H-M   'P 1'
#
loop_
_entity.id
_entity.type
_entity.pdbx_description
1 polymer ?
#
loop_
_entity_poly.entity_id
_entity_poly.type
_entity_poly.pdbx_seq_one_letter_code
_entity_poly.pdbx_strand_id
1 'polypeptide(L)'
;MTRGDSYRAATSGGSKKKKDKQNMDELKQELDMDEHRISLDELYARLGTDPNSGLSAEQAKIRLERDGPNALTPPKTTPEWVKFCKTLFGGFSLLLWIGAVLCFIAFGIQS
;
A
#
# COMPACT_ATOMS: atom_id res chain seq x y z
N MET A 1 24.75 12.81 -27.44
CA MET A 1 23.37 12.25 -27.50
C MET A 1 23.48 10.74 -27.56
N THR A 2 23.30 10.06 -26.43
CA THR A 2 23.39 8.60 -26.32
C THR A 2 22.01 7.98 -26.51
N ARG A 3 22.00 6.80 -27.13
CA ARG A 3 20.85 6.05 -27.69
C ARG A 3 19.85 5.50 -26.65
N GLY A 4 19.88 5.99 -25.42
CA GLY A 4 19.14 5.46 -24.27
C GLY A 4 17.84 6.21 -23.92
N ASP A 5 17.63 7.42 -24.43
CA ASP A 5 16.57 8.31 -23.94
C ASP A 5 15.17 8.04 -24.55
N SER A 6 15.07 7.20 -25.58
CA SER A 6 13.83 7.00 -26.36
C SER A 6 12.86 5.95 -25.78
N TYR A 7 13.22 5.20 -24.74
CA TYR A 7 12.37 4.14 -24.16
C TYR A 7 11.48 4.61 -23.00
N ARG A 8 11.56 5.88 -22.57
CA ARG A 8 10.90 6.37 -21.34
C ARG A 8 9.46 6.88 -21.53
N ALA A 9 8.98 7.02 -22.77
CA ALA A 9 7.73 7.75 -23.04
C ALA A 9 6.42 6.94 -22.97
N ALA A 10 6.46 5.60 -22.82
CA ALA A 10 5.25 4.76 -22.92
C ALA A 10 4.59 4.37 -21.57
N THR A 11 4.98 4.98 -20.45
CA THR A 11 4.44 4.62 -19.10
C THR A 11 3.88 5.82 -18.32
N SER A 12 3.18 6.73 -18.99
CA SER A 12 2.60 7.93 -18.34
C SER A 12 1.37 7.65 -17.45
N GLY A 13 0.87 6.41 -17.36
CA GLY A 13 -0.28 6.05 -16.53
C GLY A 13 0.03 5.53 -15.10
N GLY A 14 1.31 5.27 -14.77
CA GLY A 14 1.69 4.60 -13.51
C GLY A 14 2.16 5.53 -12.38
N SER A 15 2.42 6.80 -12.69
CA SER A 15 3.16 7.72 -11.80
C SER A 15 2.43 8.05 -10.50
N LYS A 16 1.09 8.11 -10.51
CA LYS A 16 0.31 8.49 -9.32
C LYS A 16 0.35 7.42 -8.24
N LYS A 17 0.23 6.13 -8.63
CA LYS A 17 0.22 4.99 -7.70
C LYS A 17 1.61 4.66 -7.15
N LYS A 18 2.67 4.91 -7.95
CA LYS A 18 4.06 4.71 -7.53
C LYS A 18 4.52 5.82 -6.57
N LYS A 19 4.10 7.07 -6.81
CA LYS A 19 4.36 8.22 -5.93
C LYS A 19 3.66 8.09 -4.57
N ASP A 20 2.41 7.65 -4.56
CA ASP A 20 1.63 7.42 -3.32
C ASP A 20 2.22 6.29 -2.47
N LYS A 21 2.69 5.21 -3.12
CA LYS A 21 3.36 4.09 -2.45
C LYS A 21 4.76 4.45 -1.95
N GLN A 22 5.55 5.19 -2.74
CA GLN A 22 6.84 5.74 -2.30
C GLN A 22 6.67 6.68 -1.13
N ASN A 23 5.68 7.57 -1.14
CA ASN A 23 5.45 8.50 -0.03
C ASN A 23 5.03 7.77 1.25
N MET A 24 4.23 6.70 1.16
CA MET A 24 3.93 5.83 2.31
C MET A 24 5.14 5.04 2.81
N ASP A 25 6.02 4.58 1.92
CA ASP A 25 7.24 3.86 2.30
C ASP A 25 8.31 4.81 2.87
N GLU A 26 8.31 6.08 2.45
CA GLU A 26 9.10 7.19 2.99
C GLU A 26 8.51 7.73 4.31
N LEU A 27 7.20 7.56 4.58
CA LEU A 27 6.57 7.90 5.87
C LEU A 27 6.76 6.80 6.93
N LYS A 28 7.01 5.55 6.50
CA LYS A 28 7.48 4.46 7.37
C LYS A 28 8.96 4.59 7.72
N GLN A 29 9.63 5.59 7.16
CA GLN A 29 11.02 5.88 7.42
C GLN A 29 11.16 6.42 8.85
N GLU A 30 11.47 5.48 9.73
CA GLU A 30 12.23 5.64 10.97
C GLU A 30 11.65 6.64 11.97
N LEU A 31 10.72 6.15 12.80
CA LEU A 31 10.52 6.72 14.12
C LEU A 31 11.76 6.39 14.96
N ASP A 32 12.61 7.38 15.23
CA ASP A 32 13.71 7.22 16.19
C ASP A 32 13.13 7.14 17.60
N MET A 33 13.40 6.03 18.29
CA MET A 33 12.80 5.71 19.59
C MET A 33 13.87 5.69 20.67
N ASP A 34 13.77 6.64 21.61
CA ASP A 34 14.76 6.91 22.64
C ASP A 34 14.33 6.43 24.05
N GLU A 35 13.15 5.82 24.20
CA GLU A 35 12.58 5.50 25.52
C GLU A 35 13.48 4.59 26.37
N HIS A 36 14.34 3.79 25.74
CA HIS A 36 15.27 2.89 26.42
C HIS A 36 16.56 3.57 26.90
N ARG A 37 16.77 4.85 26.59
CA ARG A 37 17.99 5.62 26.92
C ARG A 37 17.76 6.66 28.02
N ILE A 38 16.50 6.99 28.30
CA ILE A 38 16.10 7.99 29.29
C ILE A 38 15.92 7.37 30.69
N SER A 39 15.83 8.23 31.70
CA SER A 39 15.58 7.79 33.08
C SER A 39 14.14 7.31 33.28
N LEU A 40 13.90 6.44 34.28
CA LEU A 40 12.55 5.91 34.55
C LEU A 40 11.56 7.01 34.94
N ASP A 41 11.98 8.02 35.72
CA ASP A 41 11.12 9.13 36.11
C ASP A 41 10.67 9.95 34.90
N GLU A 42 11.58 10.19 33.95
CA GLU A 42 11.28 10.86 32.69
C GLU A 42 10.36 10.00 31.80
N LEU A 43 10.59 8.69 31.76
CA LEU A 43 9.75 7.74 31.02
C LEU A 43 8.31 7.74 31.56
N TYR A 44 8.14 7.65 32.87
CA TYR A 44 6.81 7.68 33.50
C TYR A 44 6.10 9.02 33.30
N ALA A 45 6.84 10.13 33.34
CA ALA A 45 6.30 11.45 33.02
C ALA A 45 5.86 11.56 31.55
N ARG A 46 6.66 11.04 30.60
CA ARG A 46 6.32 11.04 29.15
C ARG A 46 5.10 10.16 28.84
N LEU A 47 5.01 8.96 29.40
CA LEU A 47 3.89 8.03 29.15
C LEU A 47 2.65 8.34 29.98
N GLY A 48 2.79 9.13 31.06
CA GLY A 48 1.73 9.41 32.02
C GLY A 48 1.20 8.15 32.69
N THR A 49 2.11 7.28 33.14
CA THR A 49 1.80 5.99 33.78
C THR A 49 2.45 5.90 35.16
N ASP A 50 1.79 5.24 36.09
CA ASP A 50 2.35 4.97 37.42
C ASP A 50 3.12 3.64 37.42
N PRO A 51 4.32 3.55 38.04
CA PRO A 51 5.11 2.32 38.07
C PRO A 51 4.52 1.20 38.93
N ASN A 52 3.70 1.52 39.94
CA ASN A 52 3.17 0.52 40.87
C ASN A 52 1.75 0.07 40.48
N SER A 53 0.94 0.99 39.99
CA SER A 53 -0.48 0.80 39.71
C SER A 53 -0.84 0.85 38.22
N GLY A 54 0.09 1.29 37.36
CA GLY A 54 -0.11 1.35 35.92
C GLY A 54 -1.08 2.46 35.48
N LEU A 55 -1.81 2.20 34.38
CA LEU A 55 -2.88 3.06 33.89
C LEU A 55 -4.22 2.63 34.47
N SER A 56 -5.11 3.60 34.72
CA SER A 56 -6.48 3.28 35.12
C SER A 56 -7.26 2.63 33.97
N ALA A 57 -8.29 1.84 34.29
CA ALA A 57 -9.12 1.17 33.28
C ALA A 57 -9.77 2.17 32.30
N GLU A 58 -10.17 3.35 32.79
CA GLU A 58 -10.73 4.43 31.97
C GLU A 58 -9.68 5.02 31.02
N GLN A 59 -8.48 5.28 31.52
CA GLN A 59 -7.35 5.78 30.74
C GLN A 59 -6.89 4.80 29.66
N ALA A 60 -6.92 3.50 29.96
CA ALA A 60 -6.63 2.45 29.00
C ALA A 60 -7.69 2.39 27.89
N LYS A 61 -8.97 2.53 28.25
CA LYS A 61 -10.08 2.57 27.28
C LYS A 61 -9.99 3.78 26.33
N ILE A 62 -9.70 4.96 26.88
CA ILE A 62 -9.52 6.19 26.07
C ILE A 62 -8.36 6.00 25.06
N ARG A 63 -7.23 5.42 25.49
CA ARG A 63 -6.10 5.13 24.59
C ARG A 63 -6.46 4.09 23.53
N LEU A 64 -7.21 3.06 23.89
CA LEU A 64 -7.67 2.04 22.94
C LEU A 64 -8.61 2.62 21.87
N GLU A 65 -9.51 3.52 22.24
CA GLU A 65 -10.41 4.19 21.30
C GLU A 65 -9.65 5.18 20.38
N ARG A 66 -8.59 5.81 20.91
CA ARG A 66 -7.74 6.76 20.15
C ARG A 66 -6.79 6.05 19.18
N ASP A 67 -6.02 5.09 19.66
CA ASP A 67 -4.92 4.46 18.91
C ASP A 67 -5.37 3.21 18.14
N GLY A 68 -6.51 2.64 18.53
CA GLY A 68 -7.00 1.37 18.02
C GLY A 68 -6.36 0.17 18.72
N PRO A 69 -6.75 -1.06 18.32
CA PRO A 69 -6.19 -2.27 18.88
C PRO A 69 -4.70 -2.39 18.56
N ASN A 70 -3.91 -2.91 19.53
CA ASN A 70 -2.51 -3.28 19.32
C ASN A 70 -2.42 -4.55 18.45
N ALA A 71 -2.79 -4.43 17.17
CA ALA A 71 -2.81 -5.49 16.19
C ALA A 71 -2.32 -4.96 14.85
N LEU A 72 -1.45 -5.72 14.19
CA LEU A 72 -1.00 -5.38 12.85
C LEU A 72 -2.19 -5.46 11.88
N THR A 73 -2.46 -4.36 11.18
CA THR A 73 -3.51 -4.33 10.18
C THR A 73 -3.13 -5.28 9.04
N PRO A 74 -3.94 -6.29 8.71
CA PRO A 74 -3.61 -7.24 7.65
C PRO A 74 -3.50 -6.50 6.30
N PRO A 75 -2.58 -6.93 5.42
CA PRO A 75 -2.39 -6.27 4.14
C PRO A 75 -3.68 -6.34 3.32
N LYS A 76 -3.97 -5.26 2.57
CA LYS A 76 -5.13 -5.20 1.69
C LYS A 76 -5.02 -6.30 0.63
N THR A 77 -5.88 -7.32 0.72
CA THR A 77 -5.95 -8.38 -0.29
C THR A 77 -6.70 -7.86 -1.51
N THR A 78 -6.30 -8.32 -2.69
CA THR A 78 -7.09 -8.12 -3.91
C THR A 78 -7.92 -9.38 -4.13
N PRO A 79 -9.21 -9.25 -4.48
CA PRO A 79 -10.05 -10.42 -4.69
C PRO A 79 -9.55 -11.24 -5.88
N GLU A 80 -9.73 -12.57 -5.82
CA GLU A 80 -9.12 -13.51 -6.77
C GLU A 80 -9.57 -13.27 -8.22
N TRP A 81 -10.83 -12.86 -8.44
CA TRP A 81 -11.30 -12.51 -9.79
C TRP A 81 -10.53 -11.33 -10.39
N VAL A 82 -10.09 -10.36 -9.57
CA VAL A 82 -9.25 -9.24 -10.05
C VAL A 82 -7.86 -9.74 -10.45
N LYS A 83 -7.32 -10.74 -9.73
CA LYS A 83 -6.04 -11.35 -10.10
C LYS A 83 -6.15 -12.12 -11.41
N PHE A 84 -7.26 -12.84 -11.61
CA PHE A 84 -7.59 -13.54 -12.85
C PHE A 84 -7.79 -12.58 -14.04
N CYS A 85 -8.54 -11.49 -13.88
CA CYS A 85 -8.69 -10.50 -14.95
C CYS A 85 -7.35 -9.87 -15.35
N LYS A 86 -6.44 -9.65 -14.38
CA LYS A 86 -5.09 -9.14 -14.68
C LYS A 86 -4.27 -10.11 -15.53
N THR A 87 -4.43 -11.42 -15.38
CA THR A 87 -3.74 -12.41 -16.21
C THR A 87 -4.38 -12.53 -17.60
N LEU A 88 -5.70 -12.38 -17.70
CA LEU A 88 -6.44 -12.42 -18.98
C LEU A 88 -6.18 -11.22 -19.89
N PHE A 89 -5.96 -10.03 -19.34
CA PHE A 89 -5.73 -8.79 -20.11
C PHE A 89 -4.28 -8.30 -20.04
N GLY A 90 -3.36 -9.12 -19.51
CA GLY A 90 -1.95 -8.80 -19.40
C GLY A 90 -1.10 -9.35 -20.56
N GLY A 91 -0.09 -8.59 -20.98
CA GLY A 91 0.95 -9.06 -21.90
C GLY A 91 0.43 -9.52 -23.27
N PHE A 92 0.69 -10.78 -23.62
CA PHE A 92 0.37 -11.37 -24.93
C PHE A 92 -1.14 -11.62 -25.12
N SER A 93 -1.90 -11.86 -24.05
CA SER A 93 -3.34 -12.13 -24.14
C SER A 93 -4.12 -10.98 -24.78
N LEU A 94 -3.60 -9.74 -24.70
CA LEU A 94 -4.21 -8.58 -25.34
C LEU A 94 -4.19 -8.67 -26.88
N LEU A 95 -3.14 -9.26 -27.47
CA LEU A 95 -3.07 -9.48 -28.91
C LEU A 95 -4.14 -10.48 -29.38
N LEU A 96 -4.39 -11.52 -28.58
CA LEU A 96 -5.43 -12.50 -28.85
C LEU A 96 -6.82 -11.87 -28.80
N TRP A 97 -7.08 -10.97 -27.85
CA TRP A 97 -8.33 -10.20 -27.78
C TRP A 97 -8.54 -9.32 -29.01
N ILE A 98 -7.49 -8.61 -29.46
CA ILE A 98 -7.57 -7.78 -30.68
C ILE A 98 -7.86 -8.66 -31.90
N GLY A 99 -7.15 -9.79 -32.04
CA GLY A 99 -7.39 -10.75 -33.12
C GLY A 99 -8.81 -11.31 -33.12
N ALA A 100 -9.33 -11.69 -31.95
CA ALA A 100 -10.71 -12.16 -31.81
C ALA A 100 -11.73 -11.09 -32.24
N VAL A 101 -11.55 -9.84 -31.80
CA VAL A 101 -12.42 -8.71 -32.19
C VAL A 101 -12.35 -8.47 -33.70
N LEU A 102 -11.16 -8.47 -34.30
CA LEU A 102 -10.98 -8.31 -35.74
C LEU A 102 -11.68 -9.44 -36.52
N CYS A 103 -11.58 -10.69 -36.06
CA CYS A 103 -12.28 -11.82 -36.68
C CYS A 103 -13.81 -11.67 -36.61
N PHE A 104 -14.37 -11.22 -35.49
CA PHE A 104 -15.81 -10.96 -35.38
C PHE A 104 -16.27 -9.81 -36.29
N ILE A 105 -15.48 -8.74 -36.41
CA ILE A 105 -15.77 -7.63 -37.33
C ILE A 105 -15.74 -8.10 -38.78
N ALA A 106 -14.70 -8.84 -39.17
CA ALA A 106 -14.59 -9.38 -40.53
C ALA A 106 -15.76 -10.31 -40.87
N PHE A 107 -16.15 -11.19 -39.94
CA PHE A 107 -17.33 -12.04 -40.10
C PHE A 107 -18.61 -11.22 -40.24
N GLY A 108 -18.79 -10.17 -39.43
CA GLY A 108 -19.96 -9.29 -39.53
C GLY A 108 -20.02 -8.44 -40.81
N ILE A 109 -18.90 -8.22 -41.50
CA ILE A 109 -18.85 -7.54 -42.81
C ILE A 109 -19.09 -8.54 -43.95
N GLN A 110 -18.67 -9.80 -43.77
CA GLN A 110 -18.82 -10.87 -44.76
C GLN A 110 -20.21 -11.56 -44.70
N SER A 111 -20.97 -11.35 -43.62
CA SER A 111 -22.36 -11.81 -43.45
C SER A 111 -23.35 -10.76 -43.97
#